data_AF-A0A7S3HJI3-F1
#
_entry.id   AF-A0A7S3HJI3-F1
#
_cell.length_a   1.000
_cell.length_b   1.000
_cell.length_c   1.000
_cell.angle_alpha   90.00
_cell.angle_beta   90.00
_cell.angle_gamma   90.00
#
_symmetry.space_group_name_H-M   'P 1'
#
loop_
_entity.id
_entity.type
_entity.pdbx_description
1 polymer ?
#
loop_
_entity_poly.entity_id
_entity_poly.type
_entity_poly.pdbx_seq_one_letter_code
_entity_poly.pdbx_strand_id
1 'polypeptide(L)'
;KICDTILGLLDKNLISGASNGESKVFYQKMKADYYRYLAEFQDGAAKEKAADLAESAYAEAAAVAEKDLAVTHPIRLGLALNYSVFLYEVQSKPDEACKMARTAFEDAIAELDNVAEDSYKDSTLIMQLLRDNLTLWTSDEGADQ
;
A
#
# COMPACT_ATOMS: atom_id res chain seq x y z
N LYS A 1 -17.62 11.26 6.61
CA LYS A 1 -18.91 10.53 6.56
C LYS A 1 -18.80 9.17 5.85
N ILE A 2 -18.34 9.10 4.60
CA ILE A 2 -18.16 7.80 3.91
C ILE A 2 -16.98 7.04 4.52
N CYS A 3 -15.81 7.67 4.65
CA CYS A 3 -14.63 7.05 5.27
C CYS A 3 -14.95 6.53 6.69
N ASP A 4 -15.57 7.35 7.54
CA ASP A 4 -15.90 6.95 8.93
C ASP A 4 -16.84 5.73 8.99
N THR A 5 -17.81 5.64 8.07
CA THR A 5 -18.72 4.49 7.98
C THR A 5 -17.95 3.22 7.63
N ILE A 6 -17.04 3.30 6.65
CA ILE A 6 -16.28 2.14 6.17
C ILE A 6 -15.25 1.72 7.21
N LEU A 7 -14.53 2.67 7.81
CA LEU A 7 -13.60 2.42 8.93
C LEU A 7 -14.32 1.72 10.10
N GLY A 8 -15.51 2.19 10.46
CA GLY A 8 -16.31 1.55 11.51
C GLY A 8 -16.74 0.13 11.16
N LEU A 9 -17.00 -0.17 9.89
CA LEU A 9 -17.35 -1.51 9.42
C LEU A 9 -16.13 -2.45 9.40
N LEU A 10 -14.98 -1.94 8.96
CA LEU A 10 -13.71 -2.65 8.94
C LEU A 10 -13.29 -3.09 10.35
N ASP A 11 -13.27 -2.16 11.30
CA ASP A 11 -12.82 -2.43 12.67
C ASP A 11 -13.76 -3.37 13.43
N LYS A 12 -15.07 -3.21 13.28
CA LYS A 12 -16.05 -3.95 14.08
C LYS A 12 -16.38 -5.35 13.55
N ASN A 13 -16.18 -5.58 12.25
CA ASN A 13 -16.68 -6.80 11.61
C ASN A 13 -15.61 -7.48 10.77
N LEU A 14 -15.02 -6.78 9.80
CA LEU A 14 -14.23 -7.42 8.75
C LEU A 14 -12.83 -7.82 9.22
N ILE A 15 -12.11 -6.93 9.90
CA ILE A 15 -10.75 -7.21 10.39
C ILE A 15 -10.80 -8.30 11.47
N SER A 16 -11.76 -8.21 12.40
CA SER A 16 -11.96 -9.23 13.45
C SER A 16 -12.43 -10.58 12.91
N GLY A 17 -13.16 -10.57 11.79
CA GLY A 17 -13.67 -11.78 11.14
C GLY A 17 -12.70 -12.44 10.17
N ALA A 18 -11.58 -11.78 9.84
CA ALA A 18 -10.61 -12.26 8.86
C ALA A 18 -9.82 -13.46 9.41
N SER A 19 -9.96 -14.61 8.76
CA SER A 19 -9.39 -15.88 9.24
C SER A 19 -8.05 -16.25 8.59
N ASN A 20 -7.72 -15.67 7.43
CA ASN A 20 -6.50 -15.96 6.68
C ASN A 20 -5.66 -14.69 6.41
N GLY A 21 -4.39 -14.86 6.04
CA GLY A 21 -3.47 -13.75 5.78
C GLY A 21 -3.98 -12.81 4.69
N GLU A 22 -4.50 -13.36 3.59
CA GLU A 22 -5.00 -12.59 2.45
C GLU A 22 -6.11 -11.60 2.85
N SER A 23 -7.16 -12.08 3.51
CA SER A 23 -8.27 -11.24 3.98
C SER A 23 -7.82 -10.21 5.03
N LYS A 24 -6.91 -10.59 5.94
CA LYS A 24 -6.34 -9.65 6.92
C LYS A 24 -5.60 -8.51 6.26
N VAL A 25 -4.70 -8.82 5.32
CA VAL A 25 -3.94 -7.81 4.57
C VAL A 25 -4.89 -6.94 3.75
N PHE A 26 -5.88 -7.53 3.08
CA PHE A 26 -6.84 -6.80 2.26
C PHE A 26 -7.64 -5.78 3.09
N TYR A 27 -8.21 -6.18 4.23
CA TYR A 27 -9.00 -5.27 5.07
C TYR A 27 -8.14 -4.22 5.79
N GLN A 28 -6.93 -4.58 6.23
CA GLN A 28 -6.02 -3.62 6.85
C GLN A 28 -5.50 -2.59 5.83
N LYS A 29 -5.15 -3.04 4.62
CA LYS A 29 -4.82 -2.14 3.50
C LYS A 29 -5.98 -1.18 3.22
N MET A 30 -7.21 -1.70 3.16
CA MET A 30 -8.39 -0.86 2.91
C MET A 30 -8.58 0.17 4.02
N LYS A 31 -8.40 -0.21 5.29
CA LYS A 31 -8.42 0.72 6.43
C LYS A 31 -7.37 1.82 6.26
N ALA A 32 -6.15 1.45 5.88
CA ALA A 32 -5.06 2.40 5.64
C ALA A 32 -5.39 3.37 4.49
N ASP A 33 -5.93 2.87 3.37
CA ASP A 33 -6.38 3.70 2.24
C ASP A 33 -7.43 4.73 2.67
N TYR A 34 -8.42 4.34 3.48
CA TYR A 34 -9.44 5.29 3.97
C TYR A 34 -8.89 6.34 4.93
N TYR A 35 -7.91 5.99 5.76
CA TYR A 35 -7.21 6.99 6.58
C TYR A 35 -6.33 7.92 5.75
N ARG A 36 -5.65 7.39 4.73
CA ARG A 36 -4.91 8.21 3.75
C ARG A 36 -5.82 9.23 3.08
N TYR A 37 -6.99 8.81 2.59
CA TYR A 37 -7.97 9.76 2.04
C TYR A 37 -8.41 10.81 3.07
N LEU A 38 -8.58 10.44 4.34
CA LEU A 38 -8.87 11.43 5.38
C LEU A 38 -7.72 12.43 5.55
N ALA A 39 -6.46 11.97 5.51
CA ALA A 39 -5.29 12.83 5.62
C ALA A 39 -5.13 13.79 4.42
N GLU A 40 -5.56 13.41 3.22
CA GLU A 40 -5.52 14.24 2.01
C GLU A 40 -6.49 15.44 2.06
N PHE A 41 -7.61 15.31 2.77
CA PHE A 41 -8.67 16.35 2.83
C PHE A 41 -8.77 17.07 4.18
N GLN A 42 -7.90 16.74 5.13
CA GLN A 42 -7.84 17.36 6.45
C GLN A 42 -6.62 18.24 6.60
N ASP A 43 -6.66 19.12 7.60
CA ASP A 43 -5.57 20.05 7.93
C ASP A 43 -5.19 19.96 9.41
N GLY A 44 -3.97 20.39 9.73
CA GLY A 44 -3.43 20.48 11.08
C GLY A 44 -3.47 19.14 11.82
N ALA A 45 -3.87 19.17 13.10
CA ALA A 45 -3.88 17.99 13.97
C ALA A 45 -4.78 16.85 13.48
N ALA A 46 -5.82 17.14 12.69
CA ALA A 46 -6.69 16.12 12.13
C ALA A 46 -5.96 15.33 11.02
N LYS A 47 -5.24 16.04 10.14
CA LYS A 47 -4.38 15.45 9.12
C LYS A 47 -3.29 14.56 9.74
N GLU A 48 -2.56 15.08 10.72
CA GLU A 48 -1.49 14.34 11.40
C GLU A 48 -2.03 13.04 12.01
N LYS A 49 -3.16 13.11 12.73
CA LYS A 49 -3.79 11.93 13.31
C LYS A 49 -4.24 10.92 12.25
N ALA A 50 -4.81 11.38 11.13
CA ALA A 50 -5.23 10.49 10.05
C ALA A 50 -4.02 9.82 9.38
N ALA A 51 -2.93 10.56 9.17
CA ALA A 51 -1.68 10.03 8.62
C ALA A 51 -1.06 8.97 9.57
N ASP A 52 -1.00 9.22 10.88
CA ASP A 52 -0.50 8.26 11.85
C ASP A 52 -1.31 6.95 11.86
N LEU A 53 -2.64 7.06 11.75
CA LEU A 53 -3.53 5.91 11.68
C LEU A 53 -3.37 5.14 10.36
N ALA A 54 -3.15 5.83 9.24
CA ALA A 54 -2.84 5.22 7.95
C ALA A 54 -1.52 4.45 8.01
N GLU A 55 -0.46 5.09 8.54
CA GLU A 55 0.87 4.49 8.72
C GLU A 55 0.79 3.20 9.55
N SER A 56 0.11 3.25 10.70
CA SER A 56 -0.07 2.07 11.56
C SER A 56 -0.79 0.93 10.83
N ALA A 57 -1.87 1.24 10.10
CA ALA A 57 -2.63 0.23 9.38
C ALA A 57 -1.85 -0.37 8.19
N TYR A 58 -1.07 0.44 7.48
CA TYR A 58 -0.17 -0.04 6.43
C TYR A 58 0.94 -0.93 6.99
N ALA A 59 1.58 -0.54 8.09
CA ALA A 59 2.61 -1.32 8.74
C ALA A 59 2.09 -2.68 9.26
N GLU A 60 0.89 -2.69 9.86
CA GLU A 60 0.22 -3.94 10.27
C GLU A 60 -0.08 -4.84 9.06
N ALA A 61 -0.61 -4.28 7.96
CA ALA A 61 -0.84 -5.03 6.73
C ALA A 61 0.47 -5.60 6.15
N ALA A 62 1.55 -4.82 6.18
CA ALA A 62 2.86 -5.21 5.65
C ALA A 62 3.46 -6.38 6.43
N ALA A 63 3.39 -6.34 7.77
CA ALA A 63 3.87 -7.42 8.62
C ALA A 63 3.12 -8.74 8.38
N VAL A 64 1.80 -8.69 8.15
CA VAL A 64 1.02 -9.89 7.81
C VAL A 64 1.35 -10.36 6.39
N ALA A 65 1.49 -9.44 5.42
CA ALA A 65 1.79 -9.78 4.04
C ALA A 65 3.18 -10.41 3.89
N GLU A 66 4.18 -9.93 4.63
CA GLU A 66 5.54 -10.49 4.64
C GLU A 66 5.55 -11.95 5.08
N LYS A 67 4.73 -12.27 6.08
CA LYS A 67 4.65 -13.62 6.65
C LYS A 67 3.81 -14.58 5.82
N ASP A 68 2.66 -14.12 5.33
CA ASP A 68 1.61 -15.01 4.82
C ASP A 68 1.46 -14.99 3.29
N LEU A 69 2.05 -14.00 2.58
CA LEU A 69 1.86 -13.81 1.13
C LEU A 69 3.19 -13.79 0.37
N ALA A 70 3.25 -14.44 -0.79
CA ALA A 70 4.40 -14.36 -1.70
C ALA A 70 4.62 -12.92 -2.18
N VAL A 71 5.88 -12.56 -2.49
CA VAL A 71 6.25 -11.21 -2.97
C VAL A 71 5.53 -10.82 -4.26
N THR A 72 5.12 -11.81 -5.05
CA THR A 72 4.36 -11.64 -6.29
C THR A 72 2.84 -11.62 -6.10
N HIS A 73 2.34 -11.85 -4.87
CA HIS A 73 0.90 -11.91 -4.62
C HIS A 73 0.25 -10.54 -4.90
N PRO A 74 -0.84 -10.46 -5.70
CA PRO A 74 -1.44 -9.18 -6.09
C PRO A 74 -1.79 -8.26 -4.90
N ILE A 75 -2.34 -8.82 -3.81
CA ILE A 75 -2.65 -8.04 -2.61
C ILE A 75 -1.41 -7.46 -1.92
N ARG A 76 -0.28 -8.20 -1.89
CA ARG A 76 0.98 -7.71 -1.31
C ARG A 76 1.61 -6.62 -2.19
N LEU A 77 1.58 -6.81 -3.50
CA LEU A 77 2.01 -5.79 -4.47
C LEU A 77 1.17 -4.52 -4.38
N GLY A 78 -0.16 -4.67 -4.32
CA GLY A 78 -1.09 -3.55 -4.20
C GLY A 78 -0.93 -2.81 -2.87
N LEU A 79 -0.58 -3.52 -1.80
CA LEU A 79 -0.21 -2.90 -0.53
C LEU A 79 1.04 -2.03 -0.67
N ALA A 80 2.13 -2.56 -1.24
CA ALA A 80 3.37 -1.82 -1.46
C ALA A 80 3.16 -0.59 -2.36
N LEU A 81 2.34 -0.74 -3.41
CA LEU A 81 1.96 0.37 -4.29
C LEU A 81 1.29 1.51 -3.50
N ASN A 82 0.23 1.22 -2.75
CA ASN A 82 -0.51 2.27 -2.04
C ASN A 82 0.28 2.86 -0.87
N TYR A 83 1.10 2.05 -0.20
CA TYR A 83 1.94 2.51 0.90
C TYR A 83 3.08 3.40 0.39
N SER A 84 3.72 3.07 -0.74
CA SER A 84 4.69 3.98 -1.35
C SER A 84 4.08 5.32 -1.76
N VAL A 85 2.87 5.32 -2.35
CA VAL A 85 2.13 6.56 -2.65
C VAL A 85 1.84 7.36 -1.38
N PHE A 86 1.43 6.71 -0.29
CA PHE A 86 1.22 7.36 1.00
C PHE A 86 2.49 8.05 1.52
N LEU A 87 3.63 7.34 1.47
CA LEU A 87 4.92 7.89 1.90
C LEU A 87 5.32 9.10 1.06
N TYR A 88 5.07 9.04 -0.26
CA TYR A 88 5.40 10.13 -1.18
C TYR A 88 4.49 11.35 -0.98
N GLU A 89 3.17 11.16 -1.13
CA GLU A 89 2.19 12.25 -1.23
C GLU A 89 1.74 12.80 0.12
N VAL A 90 1.66 11.95 1.15
CA VAL A 90 1.10 12.36 2.46
C VAL A 90 2.19 12.62 3.50
N GLN A 91 3.19 11.75 3.57
CA GLN A 91 4.29 11.90 4.54
C GLN A 91 5.47 12.73 4.01
N SER A 92 5.48 13.08 2.72
CA SER A 92 6.59 13.82 2.09
C SER A 92 7.95 13.14 2.28
N LYS A 93 7.97 11.80 2.16
CA LYS A 93 9.14 10.93 2.30
C LYS A 93 9.46 10.25 0.95
N PRO A 94 9.92 11.00 -0.07
CA PRO A 94 10.12 10.46 -1.41
C PRO A 94 11.17 9.33 -1.45
N ASP A 95 12.27 9.45 -0.70
CA ASP A 95 13.31 8.42 -0.62
C ASP A 95 12.77 7.08 -0.11
N GLU A 96 11.97 7.11 0.97
CA GLU A 96 11.36 5.91 1.55
C GLU A 96 10.32 5.30 0.59
N ALA A 97 9.51 6.14 -0.07
CA ALA A 97 8.54 5.71 -1.07
C ALA A 97 9.20 5.01 -2.27
N CYS A 98 10.22 5.64 -2.86
CA CYS A 98 10.98 5.11 -3.98
C CYS A 98 11.69 3.80 -3.60
N LYS A 99 12.29 3.73 -2.40
CA LYS A 99 12.91 2.51 -1.91
C LYS A 99 11.89 1.38 -1.79
N MET A 100 10.73 1.63 -1.18
CA MET A 100 9.68 0.63 -1.01
C MET A 100 9.16 0.11 -2.36
N ALA A 101 8.82 1.01 -3.29
CA ALA A 101 8.32 0.63 -4.60
C ALA A 101 9.37 -0.16 -5.41
N ARG A 102 10.64 0.23 -5.33
CA ARG A 102 11.76 -0.46 -5.98
C ARG A 102 11.95 -1.86 -5.43
N THR A 103 12.02 -2.02 -4.11
CA THR A 103 12.18 -3.34 -3.48
C THR A 103 11.03 -4.27 -3.86
N ALA A 104 9.78 -3.80 -3.77
CA ALA A 104 8.63 -4.62 -4.16
C ALA A 104 8.66 -5.05 -5.63
N PHE A 105 9.10 -4.16 -6.52
CA PHE A 105 9.23 -4.46 -7.95
C PHE A 105 10.36 -5.46 -8.24
N GLU A 106 11.53 -5.27 -7.65
CA GLU A 106 12.70 -6.15 -7.82
C GLU A 106 12.46 -7.55 -7.24
N ASP A 107 11.90 -7.64 -6.04
CA ASP A 107 11.55 -8.92 -5.41
C ASP A 107 10.52 -9.68 -6.25
N ALA A 108 9.53 -8.99 -6.79
CA ALA A 108 8.52 -9.61 -7.64
C ALA A 108 9.06 -10.05 -9.00
N ILE A 109 10.02 -9.33 -9.58
CA ILE A 109 10.73 -9.77 -10.80
C ILE A 109 11.48 -11.08 -10.53
N ALA A 110 12.18 -11.17 -9.39
CA ALA A 110 12.98 -12.35 -9.06
C ALA A 110 12.15 -13.64 -8.95
N GLU A 111 10.87 -13.50 -8.60
CA GLU A 111 9.95 -14.62 -8.36
C GLU A 111 8.82 -14.71 -9.40
N LEU A 112 8.88 -13.93 -10.49
CA LEU A 112 7.78 -13.81 -11.46
C LEU A 112 7.48 -15.15 -12.17
N ASP A 113 8.50 -15.96 -12.42
CA ASP A 113 8.36 -17.28 -13.06
C ASP A 113 7.60 -18.29 -12.17
N ASN A 114 7.45 -18.02 -10.88
CA ASN A 114 6.78 -18.87 -9.90
C ASN A 114 5.31 -18.49 -9.67
N VAL A 115 4.79 -17.49 -10.39
CA VAL A 115 3.43 -16.97 -10.21
C VAL A 115 2.41 -17.90 -10.85
N ALA A 116 1.30 -18.15 -10.14
CA ALA A 116 0.17 -18.90 -10.69
C ALA A 116 -0.47 -18.14 -11.88
N GLU A 117 -0.87 -18.88 -12.91
CA GLU A 117 -1.38 -18.32 -14.17
C GLU A 117 -2.59 -17.39 -13.96
N ASP A 118 -3.45 -17.71 -12.99
CA ASP A 118 -4.63 -16.92 -12.63
C ASP A 118 -4.29 -15.56 -12.00
N SER A 119 -3.14 -15.46 -11.31
CA SER A 119 -2.67 -14.24 -10.64
C SER A 119 -1.69 -13.44 -11.48
N TYR A 120 -1.07 -14.06 -12.50
CA TYR A 120 0.01 -13.47 -13.29
C TYR A 120 -0.36 -12.11 -13.91
N LYS A 121 -1.56 -12.02 -14.49
CA LYS A 121 -2.04 -10.78 -15.13
C LYS A 121 -2.20 -9.64 -14.12
N ASP A 122 -2.74 -9.94 -12.94
CA ASP A 122 -2.98 -8.93 -11.90
C ASP A 122 -1.66 -8.49 -11.27
N SER A 123 -0.75 -9.43 -10.98
CA SER A 123 0.59 -9.12 -10.47
C SER A 123 1.39 -8.24 -11.44
N THR A 124 1.44 -8.61 -12.72
CA THR A 124 2.18 -7.85 -13.74
C THR A 124 1.60 -6.45 -13.97
N LEU A 125 0.27 -6.30 -13.90
CA LEU A 125 -0.37 -4.98 -13.95
C LEU A 125 0.05 -4.09 -12.78
N ILE A 126 0.09 -4.63 -11.55
CA ILE A 126 0.49 -3.84 -10.38
C ILE A 126 1.99 -3.51 -10.41
N MET A 127 2.83 -4.46 -10.85
CA MET A 127 4.27 -4.21 -11.07
C MET A 127 4.48 -3.09 -12.09
N GLN A 128 3.67 -3.03 -13.14
CA GLN A 128 3.71 -1.94 -14.11
C GLN A 128 3.42 -0.59 -13.45
N LEU A 129 2.41 -0.51 -12.58
CA LEU A 129 2.08 0.72 -11.83
C LEU A 129 3.21 1.15 -10.88
N LEU A 130 3.86 0.19 -10.19
CA LEU A 130 5.04 0.47 -9.36
C LEU A 130 6.16 1.09 -10.19
N ARG A 131 6.43 0.53 -11.38
CA ARG A 131 7.45 1.07 -12.31
C ARG A 131 7.07 2.46 -12.81
N ASP A 132 5.81 2.70 -13.13
CA ASP A 132 5.34 4.00 -13.61
C ASP A 132 5.49 5.07 -12.53
N ASN A 133 5.14 4.77 -11.28
CA ASN A 133 5.37 5.66 -10.13
C ASN A 133 6.85 5.97 -9.94
N LEU A 134 7.73 4.94 -9.95
CA LEU A 134 9.18 5.15 -9.84
C LEU A 134 9.72 6.05 -10.95
N THR A 135 9.25 5.87 -12.18
CA THR A 135 9.65 6.68 -13.33
C THR A 135 9.25 8.13 -13.11
N LEU A 136 8.00 8.37 -12.68
CA LEU A 136 7.48 9.71 -12.40
C LEU A 136 8.30 10.40 -11.30
N TRP A 137 8.46 9.76 -10.15
CA TRP A 137 9.12 10.34 -8.97
C TRP A 137 10.61 10.61 -9.18
N THR A 138 11.30 9.76 -9.93
CA THR A 138 12.73 9.97 -10.24
C THR A 138 12.97 10.93 -11.40
N SER A 139 11.96 11.17 -12.25
CA SER A 139 12.04 12.19 -13.30
C SER A 139 11.88 13.62 -12.75
N ASP A 140 11.11 13.81 -11.67
CA ASP A 140 10.96 15.10 -11.00
C ASP A 140 12.25 15.52 -10.26
N GLU A 141 13.02 14.57 -9.70
CA GLU A 141 14.32 14.85 -9.07
C GLU A 141 15.38 15.41 -10.05
N GLY A 142 15.18 15.19 -11.36
CA GLY A 142 16.05 15.71 -12.42
C GLY A 142 15.64 17.09 -12.97
N ALA A 143 14.46 17.61 -12.62
CA ALA A 143 13.95 18.88 -13.13
C ALA A 143 14.28 20.10 -12.25
N ASP A 144 14.68 19.86 -10.99
CA ASP A 144 15.03 20.89 -10.01
C ASP A 144 16.56 21.04 -9.78
N GLN A 145 17.41 20.61 -10.74
CA GLN A 145 18.85 20.89 -10.77
C GLN A 145 19.24 21.94 -11.82
#